data_AF-A0A9D8HH91-F1
#
_entry.id   AF-A0A9D8HH91-F1
#
_cell.length_a   1.000
_cell.length_b   1.000
_cell.length_c   1.000
_cell.angle_alpha   90.00
_cell.angle_beta   90.00
_cell.angle_gamma   90.00
#
_symmetry.space_group_name_H-M   'P 1'
#
loop_
_entity.id
_entity.type
_entity.pdbx_description
1 polymer ?
#
loop_
_entity_poly.entity_id
_entity_poly.type
_entity_poly.pdbx_seq_one_letter_code
_entity_poly.pdbx_strand_id
1 'polypeptide(L)'
;PAAYRFPDLSTTEGAGAGYERPQVSVSCSDTALTMHSNGMISYRFTPKTPNPLRAQSFEWTVTLTPTRTPTPLSIENRLGTLGFSVTGIPIYGPTEGAVPPATAFGDPVHNGILDACTGHTGPNAEYHYHAITTTDACALDERIVGFALDGFPIYSNPQGRYRSGYQRIGDPTSQVWRAYAWQAGDATTLDACNGTTVDGTYRYYVTDAFPYIIGCFAGTPATVTGDAGRPMPPMGRPVAAVTTAAITAAPTTSTTTAFCDLA
;
A
#
# COMPACT_ATOMS: atom_id res chain seq x y z
N PRO A 1 5.27 -25.07 -2.03
CA PRO A 1 4.66 -23.72 -2.07
C PRO A 1 3.64 -23.56 -0.93
N ALA A 2 3.92 -22.68 0.03
CA ALA A 2 2.95 -22.41 1.10
C ALA A 2 1.84 -21.53 0.52
N ALA A 3 0.60 -22.03 0.54
CA ALA A 3 -0.59 -21.23 0.28
C ALA A 3 -0.50 -19.92 1.09
N TYR A 4 -0.58 -18.77 0.43
CA TYR A 4 -0.53 -17.50 1.15
C TYR A 4 -1.87 -17.28 1.85
N ARG A 5 -1.80 -16.90 3.13
CA ARG A 5 -2.98 -16.70 3.97
C ARG A 5 -3.24 -15.22 4.15
N PHE A 6 -4.41 -14.79 3.71
CA PHE A 6 -4.98 -13.53 4.17
C PHE A 6 -5.30 -13.66 5.66
N PRO A 7 -4.85 -12.71 6.50
CA PRO A 7 -5.09 -12.78 7.93
C PRO A 7 -6.59 -12.68 8.23
N ASP A 8 -7.06 -13.46 9.21
CA ASP A 8 -8.41 -13.28 9.74
C ASP A 8 -8.46 -12.02 10.62
N LEU A 9 -9.17 -11.00 10.13
CA LEU A 9 -9.29 -9.71 10.83
C LEU A 9 -10.49 -9.66 11.79
N SER A 10 -11.30 -10.71 11.86
CA SER A 10 -12.58 -10.72 12.60
C SER A 10 -12.41 -10.51 14.12
N THR A 11 -11.25 -10.88 14.66
CA THR A 11 -10.93 -10.78 16.10
C THR A 11 -10.16 -9.52 16.47
N THR A 12 -9.83 -8.69 15.49
CA THR A 12 -9.01 -7.50 15.70
C THR A 12 -9.80 -6.39 16.42
N GLU A 13 -9.09 -5.48 17.10
CA GLU A 13 -9.70 -4.33 17.77
C GLU A 13 -10.42 -3.42 16.76
N GLY A 14 -9.92 -3.38 15.53
CA GLY A 14 -10.37 -2.44 14.50
C GLY A 14 -10.03 -1.00 14.87
N ALA A 15 -10.59 -0.05 14.12
CA ALA A 15 -10.35 1.38 14.33
C ALA A 15 -10.82 1.94 15.68
N GLY A 16 -11.60 1.17 16.46
CA GLY A 16 -12.16 1.55 17.76
C GLY A 16 -13.68 1.74 17.72
N ALA A 17 -14.25 2.18 18.84
CA ALA A 17 -15.70 2.34 18.97
C ALA A 17 -16.25 3.39 17.99
N GLY A 18 -17.39 3.08 17.36
CA GLY A 18 -18.05 3.95 16.37
C GLY A 18 -17.57 3.77 14.93
N TYR A 19 -16.54 2.95 14.71
CA TYR A 19 -16.08 2.57 13.37
C TYR A 19 -16.58 1.18 12.97
N GLU A 20 -16.74 0.98 11.67
CA GLU A 20 -16.97 -0.34 11.10
C GLU A 20 -15.74 -1.24 11.30
N ARG A 21 -15.97 -2.55 11.46
CA ARG A 21 -14.88 -3.54 11.56
C ARG A 21 -14.21 -3.73 10.19
N PRO A 22 -12.92 -4.10 10.14
CA PRO A 22 -12.27 -4.53 8.90
C PRO A 22 -13.03 -5.69 8.25
N GLN A 23 -13.33 -5.55 6.97
CA GLN A 23 -13.89 -6.59 6.12
C GLN A 23 -13.03 -6.75 4.89
N VAL A 24 -12.63 -8.01 4.66
CA VAL A 24 -11.77 -8.41 3.56
C VAL A 24 -12.29 -9.74 3.03
N SER A 25 -12.46 -9.82 1.71
CA SER A 25 -12.69 -11.08 1.02
C SER A 25 -11.80 -11.16 -0.20
N VAL A 26 -11.31 -12.37 -0.48
CA VAL A 26 -10.43 -12.61 -1.62
C VAL A 26 -10.99 -13.78 -2.41
N SER A 27 -10.81 -13.73 -3.72
CA SER A 27 -11.05 -14.85 -4.62
C SER A 27 -9.87 -14.95 -5.58
N CYS A 28 -9.56 -16.17 -6.01
CA CYS A 28 -8.49 -16.43 -6.96
C CYS A 28 -8.97 -17.40 -8.03
N SER A 29 -8.48 -17.19 -9.24
CA SER A 29 -8.38 -18.19 -10.30
C SER A 29 -6.93 -18.62 -10.44
N ASP A 30 -6.64 -19.46 -11.43
CA ASP A 30 -5.26 -19.85 -11.76
C ASP A 30 -4.40 -18.66 -12.23
N THR A 31 -5.02 -17.55 -12.65
CA THR A 31 -4.32 -16.43 -13.33
C THR A 31 -4.57 -15.07 -12.70
N ALA A 32 -5.51 -14.95 -11.77
CA ALA A 32 -5.92 -13.68 -11.21
C ALA A 32 -6.29 -13.80 -9.72
N LEU A 33 -6.05 -12.70 -9.00
CA LEU A 33 -6.51 -12.50 -7.64
C LEU A 33 -7.39 -11.27 -7.59
N THR A 34 -8.57 -11.41 -7.00
CA THR A 34 -9.52 -10.34 -6.74
C THR A 34 -9.68 -10.14 -5.24
N MET A 35 -9.50 -8.91 -4.79
CA MET A 35 -9.63 -8.47 -3.40
C MET A 35 -10.80 -7.51 -3.29
N HIS A 36 -11.72 -7.77 -2.37
CA HIS A 36 -12.71 -6.79 -1.91
C HIS A 36 -12.39 -6.38 -0.47
N SER A 37 -12.45 -5.08 -0.19
CA SER A 37 -12.26 -4.58 1.17
C SER A 37 -13.09 -3.34 1.46
N ASN A 38 -13.52 -3.21 2.71
CA ASN A 38 -14.10 -1.97 3.19
C ASN A 38 -13.06 -0.92 3.63
N GLY A 39 -11.75 -1.20 3.49
CA GLY A 39 -10.68 -0.24 3.76
C GLY A 39 -10.51 0.14 5.24
N MET A 40 -11.16 -0.58 6.15
CA MET A 40 -11.07 -0.32 7.59
C MET A 40 -9.85 -1.03 8.18
N ILE A 41 -9.10 -0.32 9.02
CA ILE A 41 -7.90 -0.82 9.69
C ILE A 41 -8.24 -1.79 10.84
N SER A 42 -7.32 -2.71 11.12
CA SER A 42 -7.43 -3.73 12.17
C SER A 42 -6.91 -3.27 13.55
N TYR A 43 -6.48 -2.02 13.66
CA TYR A 43 -5.91 -1.43 14.87
C TYR A 43 -6.53 -0.06 15.12
N ARG A 44 -6.35 0.44 16.34
CA ARG A 44 -6.95 1.70 16.79
C ARG A 44 -6.55 2.87 15.89
N PHE A 45 -7.55 3.62 15.41
CA PHE A 45 -7.32 4.78 14.57
C PHE A 45 -6.72 5.95 15.38
N THR A 46 -5.64 6.52 14.87
CA THR A 46 -5.04 7.75 15.37
C THR A 46 -5.03 8.77 14.23
N PRO A 47 -5.83 9.86 14.30
CA PRO A 47 -5.88 10.85 13.24
C PRO A 47 -4.53 11.56 13.07
N LYS A 48 -4.02 11.58 11.83
CA LYS A 48 -2.78 12.27 11.45
C LYS A 48 -2.99 13.39 10.44
N THR A 49 -4.11 13.36 9.73
CA THR A 49 -4.56 14.41 8.82
C THR A 49 -5.93 14.93 9.27
N PRO A 50 -6.43 16.04 8.69
CA PRO A 50 -7.78 16.52 8.96
C PRO A 50 -8.90 15.60 8.45
N ASN A 51 -8.57 14.56 7.69
CA ASN A 51 -9.55 13.69 7.05
C ASN A 51 -10.02 12.61 8.04
N PRO A 52 -11.34 12.34 8.13
CA PRO A 52 -11.84 11.26 8.98
C PRO A 52 -11.49 9.89 8.38
N LEU A 53 -11.74 8.82 9.14
CA LEU A 53 -11.74 7.45 8.64
C LEU A 53 -13.18 7.00 8.36
N ARG A 54 -13.44 6.43 7.18
CA ARG A 54 -14.73 5.85 6.81
C ARG A 54 -14.52 4.59 5.98
N ALA A 55 -15.45 3.65 6.11
CA ALA A 55 -15.52 2.49 5.24
C ALA A 55 -15.67 2.92 3.77
N GLN A 56 -15.06 2.11 2.90
CA GLN A 56 -15.03 2.27 1.46
C GLN A 56 -15.59 0.99 0.80
N SER A 57 -15.62 0.95 -0.53
CA SER A 57 -15.91 -0.24 -1.30
C SER A 57 -14.80 -0.49 -2.31
N PHE A 58 -13.68 -1.02 -1.84
CA PHE A 58 -12.54 -1.32 -2.69
C PHE A 58 -12.68 -2.66 -3.39
N GLU A 59 -12.30 -2.67 -4.66
CA GLU A 59 -12.11 -3.87 -5.47
C GLU A 59 -10.83 -3.73 -6.28
N TRP A 60 -9.94 -4.71 -6.16
CA TRP A 60 -8.73 -4.82 -6.96
C TRP A 60 -8.66 -6.18 -7.61
N THR A 61 -8.33 -6.23 -8.89
CA THR A 61 -8.00 -7.48 -9.59
C THR A 61 -6.62 -7.35 -10.21
N VAL A 62 -5.73 -8.29 -9.89
CA VAL A 62 -4.35 -8.34 -10.41
C VAL A 62 -4.06 -9.72 -11.00
N THR A 63 -3.13 -9.79 -11.95
CA THR A 63 -2.68 -11.07 -12.49
C THR A 63 -1.75 -11.78 -11.49
N LEU A 64 -1.86 -13.11 -11.40
CA LEU A 64 -0.94 -13.97 -10.65
C LEU A 64 0.25 -14.43 -11.50
N THR A 65 0.27 -14.10 -12.80
CA THR A 65 1.38 -14.39 -13.72
C THR A 65 1.95 -13.09 -14.31
N PRO A 66 2.44 -12.16 -13.48
CA PRO A 66 2.97 -10.89 -13.95
C PRO A 66 4.23 -11.07 -14.79
N THR A 67 4.37 -10.23 -15.81
CA THR A 67 5.57 -10.19 -16.66
C THR A 67 6.23 -8.83 -16.57
N ARG A 68 7.57 -8.83 -16.51
CA ARG A 68 8.33 -7.58 -16.49
C ARG A 68 8.25 -6.91 -17.85
N THR A 69 8.12 -5.59 -17.85
CA THR A 69 8.29 -4.78 -19.04
C THR A 69 9.77 -4.40 -19.21
N PRO A 70 10.27 -4.22 -20.46
CA PRO A 70 11.62 -3.71 -20.69
C PRO A 70 11.85 -2.31 -20.13
N THR A 71 10.77 -1.51 -20.08
CA THR A 71 10.76 -0.15 -19.54
C THR A 71 9.76 -0.10 -18.39
N PRO A 72 10.23 -0.07 -17.13
CA PRO A 72 9.35 0.10 -15.99
C PRO A 72 8.55 1.41 -16.08
N LEU A 73 7.31 1.40 -15.61
CA LEU A 73 6.45 2.57 -15.60
C LEU A 73 6.74 3.42 -14.35
N SER A 74 7.18 4.66 -14.58
CA SER A 74 7.43 5.62 -13.50
C SER A 74 6.16 5.97 -12.73
N ILE A 75 6.32 6.13 -11.41
CA ILE A 75 5.29 6.61 -10.48
C ILE A 75 5.61 8.00 -9.90
N GLU A 76 6.66 8.67 -10.39
CA GLU A 76 7.16 9.94 -9.82
C GLU A 76 6.06 10.99 -9.65
N ASN A 77 5.19 11.10 -10.65
CA ASN A 77 4.07 12.05 -10.69
C ASN A 77 2.71 11.37 -10.43
N ARG A 78 2.71 10.19 -9.80
CA ARG A 78 1.50 9.42 -9.52
C ARG A 78 1.16 9.50 -8.04
N LEU A 79 0.00 10.06 -7.74
CA LEU A 79 -0.67 9.92 -6.44
C LEU A 79 -1.69 8.78 -6.52
N GLY A 80 -2.07 8.26 -5.36
CA GLY A 80 -3.10 7.23 -5.25
C GLY A 80 -2.54 5.80 -5.21
N THR A 81 -3.44 4.85 -5.41
CA THR A 81 -3.18 3.43 -5.21
C THR A 81 -2.16 2.87 -6.20
N LEU A 82 -1.11 2.25 -5.65
CA LEU A 82 -0.10 1.48 -6.36
C LEU A 82 -0.23 -0.03 -6.12
N GLY A 83 -0.96 -0.43 -5.09
CA GLY A 83 -1.21 -1.81 -4.73
C GLY A 83 -2.17 -1.90 -3.55
N PHE A 84 -2.31 -3.09 -3.00
CA PHE A 84 -3.08 -3.32 -1.78
C PHE A 84 -2.36 -4.32 -0.88
N SER A 85 -2.50 -4.12 0.42
CA SER A 85 -1.98 -5.03 1.44
C SER A 85 -2.84 -6.28 1.56
N VAL A 86 -2.28 -7.33 2.17
CA VAL A 86 -3.05 -8.53 2.54
C VAL A 86 -4.13 -8.25 3.60
N THR A 87 -4.13 -7.07 4.22
CA THR A 87 -5.20 -6.64 5.14
C THR A 87 -6.27 -5.79 4.43
N GLY A 88 -6.25 -5.68 3.10
CA GLY A 88 -7.25 -4.94 2.33
C GLY A 88 -7.09 -3.42 2.33
N ILE A 89 -5.94 -2.91 2.79
CA ILE A 89 -5.63 -1.48 2.81
C ILE A 89 -4.84 -1.09 1.55
N PRO A 90 -5.19 0.02 0.87
CA PRO A 90 -4.41 0.55 -0.26
C PRO A 90 -2.96 0.85 0.12
N ILE A 91 -2.05 0.63 -0.83
CA ILE A 91 -0.63 0.98 -0.74
C ILE A 91 -0.36 2.11 -1.74
N TYR A 92 0.13 3.23 -1.23
CA TYR A 92 0.44 4.45 -1.98
C TYR A 92 1.95 4.59 -2.18
N GLY A 93 2.35 5.47 -3.09
CA GLY A 93 3.77 5.77 -3.35
C GLY A 93 4.41 6.63 -2.25
N PRO A 94 5.70 6.93 -2.35
CA PRO A 94 6.41 7.75 -1.36
C PRO A 94 6.09 9.27 -1.47
N THR A 95 5.19 9.65 -2.37
CA THR A 95 4.79 11.05 -2.61
C THR A 95 3.46 11.34 -1.93
N GLU A 96 3.40 12.41 -1.14
CA GLU A 96 2.15 12.92 -0.57
C GLU A 96 1.59 14.12 -1.34
N GLY A 97 0.27 14.31 -1.28
CA GLY A 97 -0.41 15.51 -1.74
C GLY A 97 -0.04 16.79 -0.97
N ALA A 98 -0.84 17.85 -1.10
CA ALA A 98 -0.53 19.17 -0.52
C ALA A 98 -1.00 19.31 0.95
N VAL A 99 -0.65 18.36 1.83
CA VAL A 99 -1.01 18.41 3.26
C VAL A 99 0.24 18.33 4.13
N PRO A 100 0.71 19.46 4.70
CA PRO A 100 0.33 20.85 4.40
C PRO A 100 0.80 21.31 2.99
N PRO A 101 0.24 22.39 2.43
CA PRO A 101 0.58 22.84 1.07
C PRO A 101 2.07 23.15 0.85
N ALA A 102 2.76 23.59 1.91
CA ALA A 102 4.20 23.90 1.86
C ALA A 102 5.08 22.66 1.66
N THR A 103 4.58 21.46 1.96
CA THR A 103 5.30 20.19 1.85
C THR A 103 4.74 19.30 0.73
N ALA A 104 4.04 19.91 -0.23
CA ALA A 104 3.39 19.19 -1.32
C ALA A 104 4.40 18.36 -2.12
N PHE A 105 3.97 17.15 -2.51
CA PHE A 105 4.81 16.17 -3.20
C PHE A 105 6.01 15.73 -2.36
N GLY A 106 6.02 16.02 -1.07
CA GLY A 106 7.05 15.60 -0.13
C GLY A 106 6.86 14.17 0.35
N ASP A 107 7.84 13.73 1.12
CA ASP A 107 7.88 12.43 1.78
C ASP A 107 7.02 12.44 3.05
N PRO A 108 5.89 11.72 3.12
CA PRO A 108 5.04 11.73 4.30
C PRO A 108 5.68 11.02 5.50
N VAL A 109 6.61 10.09 5.27
CA VAL A 109 7.41 9.47 6.34
C VAL A 109 8.29 10.54 6.97
N HIS A 110 9.03 11.29 6.15
CA HIS A 110 9.89 12.40 6.61
C HIS A 110 9.08 13.52 7.30
N ASN A 111 7.95 13.90 6.70
CA ASN A 111 7.11 15.00 7.19
C ASN A 111 6.32 14.65 8.46
N GLY A 112 6.38 13.39 8.93
CA GLY A 112 5.81 12.98 10.21
C GLY A 112 4.28 12.91 10.24
N ILE A 113 3.64 12.79 9.07
CA ILE A 113 2.17 12.78 8.91
C ILE A 113 1.57 11.37 8.88
N LEU A 114 2.36 10.34 9.21
CA LEU A 114 1.92 8.95 9.30
C LEU A 114 1.67 8.53 10.75
N ASP A 115 0.81 7.53 10.95
CA ASP A 115 0.59 6.91 12.26
C ASP A 115 1.65 5.83 12.55
N ALA A 116 1.46 5.09 13.65
CA ALA A 116 2.40 4.04 14.06
C ALA A 116 2.48 2.86 13.08
N CYS A 117 1.49 2.69 12.20
CA CYS A 117 1.46 1.68 11.15
C CYS A 117 1.81 2.27 9.78
N THR A 118 2.43 3.46 9.76
CA THR A 118 2.98 4.12 8.57
C THR A 118 1.97 4.41 7.47
N GLY A 119 0.72 4.67 7.86
CA GLY A 119 -0.34 5.15 6.99
C GLY A 119 -1.10 6.33 7.57
N HIS A 120 -2.09 6.83 6.82
CA HIS A 120 -3.02 7.89 7.24
C HIS A 120 -4.26 7.91 6.36
N THR A 121 -5.18 8.83 6.66
CA THR A 121 -6.40 9.07 5.88
C THR A 121 -6.20 10.15 4.80
N GLY A 122 -6.67 9.84 3.59
CA GLY A 122 -6.74 10.79 2.48
C GLY A 122 -8.08 11.50 2.36
N PRO A 123 -8.25 12.36 1.34
CA PRO A 123 -9.39 13.28 1.22
C PRO A 123 -10.74 12.57 1.04
N ASN A 124 -10.78 11.30 0.62
CA ASN A 124 -12.03 10.54 0.53
C ASN A 124 -12.34 9.77 1.82
N ALA A 125 -11.63 10.06 2.91
CA ALA A 125 -11.72 9.39 4.20
C ALA A 125 -11.26 7.92 4.19
N GLU A 126 -10.49 7.52 3.19
CA GLU A 126 -9.86 6.22 3.10
C GLU A 126 -8.51 6.20 3.80
N TYR A 127 -8.21 5.12 4.50
CA TYR A 127 -6.88 4.89 5.04
C TYR A 127 -5.98 4.24 3.98
N HIS A 128 -4.71 4.63 3.92
CA HIS A 128 -3.71 4.02 3.04
C HIS A 128 -2.31 4.04 3.66
N TYR A 129 -1.46 3.08 3.24
CA TYR A 129 -0.07 2.99 3.66
C TYR A 129 0.85 3.72 2.69
N HIS A 130 1.82 4.47 3.22
CA HIS A 130 2.96 5.00 2.44
C HIS A 130 4.24 4.18 2.67
N ALA A 131 4.35 3.55 3.83
CA ALA A 131 5.35 2.54 4.13
C ALA A 131 4.69 1.37 4.87
N ILE A 132 5.37 0.24 4.96
CA ILE A 132 4.94 -0.91 5.76
C ILE A 132 6.11 -1.29 6.66
N THR A 133 5.94 -1.12 7.96
CA THR A 133 6.93 -1.56 8.94
C THR A 133 6.70 -3.04 9.24
N THR A 134 7.73 -3.88 9.05
CA THR A 134 7.68 -5.30 9.45
C THR A 134 8.47 -5.49 10.73
N THR A 135 7.79 -5.57 11.87
CA THR A 135 8.41 -5.76 13.19
C THR A 135 8.54 -7.24 13.53
N ASP A 136 9.37 -7.98 12.79
CA ASP A 136 9.66 -9.37 13.16
C ASP A 136 11.08 -9.48 13.74
N ALA A 137 11.18 -9.18 15.03
CA ALA A 137 12.39 -9.32 15.86
C ALA A 137 12.88 -10.79 15.98
N CYS A 138 12.10 -11.76 15.49
CA CYS A 138 12.34 -13.19 15.71
C CYS A 138 12.76 -13.98 14.45
N ALA A 139 13.12 -13.31 13.34
CA ALA A 139 13.57 -13.96 12.11
C ALA A 139 12.50 -14.89 11.48
N LEU A 140 11.28 -14.39 11.30
CA LEU A 140 10.27 -15.10 10.53
C LEU A 140 10.56 -14.97 9.03
N ASP A 141 10.24 -16.01 8.27
CA ASP A 141 10.42 -16.06 6.81
C ASP A 141 9.84 -14.84 6.09
N GLU A 142 10.45 -14.48 4.96
CA GLU A 142 9.89 -13.54 4.00
C GLU A 142 8.47 -13.96 3.63
N ARG A 143 7.50 -13.06 3.83
CA ARG A 143 6.09 -13.28 3.51
C ARG A 143 5.55 -12.18 2.62
N ILE A 144 4.52 -12.50 1.83
CA ILE A 144 3.78 -11.51 1.06
C ILE A 144 2.99 -10.63 2.04
N VAL A 145 3.18 -9.31 1.94
CA VAL A 145 2.44 -8.29 2.71
C VAL A 145 1.45 -7.52 1.83
N GLY A 146 1.53 -7.68 0.51
CA GLY A 146 0.59 -7.10 -0.44
C GLY A 146 0.90 -7.47 -1.88
N PHE A 147 0.12 -6.92 -2.80
CA PHE A 147 0.32 -7.05 -4.24
C PHE A 147 0.32 -5.66 -4.87
N ALA A 148 1.27 -5.43 -5.77
CA ALA A 148 1.27 -4.24 -6.62
C ALA A 148 0.21 -4.40 -7.73
N LEU A 149 -0.27 -3.29 -8.28
CA LEU A 149 -1.27 -3.33 -9.36
C LEU A 149 -0.75 -4.00 -10.63
N ASP A 150 0.56 -4.11 -10.83
CA ASP A 150 1.16 -4.87 -11.94
C ASP A 150 1.24 -6.38 -11.70
N GLY A 151 0.67 -6.86 -10.58
CA GLY A 151 0.56 -8.27 -10.23
C GLY A 151 1.76 -8.83 -9.48
N PHE A 152 2.87 -8.10 -9.40
CA PHE A 152 4.01 -8.58 -8.63
C PHE A 152 3.73 -8.51 -7.11
N PRO A 153 4.10 -9.56 -6.36
CA PRO A 153 3.94 -9.57 -4.91
C PRO A 153 4.92 -8.61 -4.23
N ILE A 154 4.48 -8.06 -3.10
CA ILE A 154 5.26 -7.21 -2.20
C ILE A 154 5.59 -8.05 -0.97
N TYR A 155 6.87 -8.25 -0.69
CA TYR A 155 7.35 -9.07 0.41
C TYR A 155 7.80 -8.22 1.60
N SER A 156 7.61 -8.78 2.80
CA SER A 156 8.33 -8.35 4.00
C SER A 156 9.84 -8.51 3.80
N ASN A 157 10.62 -7.74 4.54
CA ASN A 157 12.08 -7.80 4.48
C ASN A 157 12.66 -8.01 5.89
N PRO A 158 12.46 -9.21 6.47
CA PRO A 158 12.96 -9.52 7.81
C PRO A 158 14.47 -9.32 7.85
N GLN A 159 14.96 -8.77 8.97
CA GLN A 159 16.39 -8.48 9.21
C GLN A 159 17.02 -7.46 8.24
N GLY A 160 16.23 -6.82 7.36
CA GLY A 160 16.76 -5.85 6.39
C GLY A 160 17.75 -6.49 5.41
N ARG A 161 17.48 -7.74 5.00
CA ARG A 161 18.32 -8.49 4.04
C ARG A 161 18.56 -7.70 2.76
N TYR A 162 17.50 -7.10 2.23
CA TYR A 162 17.56 -6.25 1.05
C TYR A 162 17.55 -4.77 1.44
N ARG A 163 18.27 -3.94 0.69
CA ARG A 163 18.37 -2.49 0.93
C ARG A 163 17.88 -1.74 -0.28
N SER A 164 17.17 -0.64 -0.06
CA SER A 164 16.89 0.29 -1.16
C SER A 164 18.21 0.82 -1.72
N GLY A 165 18.31 0.93 -3.05
CA GLY A 165 19.45 1.56 -3.72
C GLY A 165 19.40 3.09 -3.73
N TYR A 166 18.34 3.71 -3.21
CA TYR A 166 18.20 5.17 -3.19
C TYR A 166 18.97 5.80 -2.04
N GLN A 167 19.73 6.84 -2.36
CA GLN A 167 20.45 7.68 -1.39
C GLN A 167 19.86 9.08 -1.37
N ARG A 168 19.70 9.64 -0.17
CA ARG A 168 19.24 11.02 0.02
C ARG A 168 20.32 12.00 -0.42
N ILE A 169 20.03 12.79 -1.44
CA ILE A 169 20.90 13.84 -2.01
C ILE A 169 20.36 15.25 -1.77
N GLY A 170 19.14 15.37 -1.24
CA GLY A 170 18.48 16.66 -1.04
C GLY A 170 17.43 16.64 0.07
N ASP A 171 16.63 17.69 0.13
CA ASP A 171 15.54 17.84 1.09
C ASP A 171 14.24 17.19 0.56
N PRO A 172 13.70 16.15 1.22
CA PRO A 172 12.51 15.43 0.78
C PRO A 172 11.22 16.08 1.30
N THR A 173 11.30 17.24 1.98
CA THR A 173 10.14 17.97 2.49
C THR A 173 9.11 18.29 1.40
N SER A 174 9.56 18.51 0.16
CA SER A 174 8.71 18.68 -1.03
C SER A 174 9.39 18.07 -2.25
N GLN A 175 8.63 17.70 -3.28
CA GLN A 175 9.15 17.10 -4.53
C GLN A 175 10.13 15.95 -4.27
N VAL A 176 9.69 14.97 -3.48
CA VAL A 176 10.51 13.92 -2.86
C VAL A 176 11.46 13.23 -3.82
N TRP A 177 11.05 12.97 -5.07
CA TRP A 177 11.87 12.28 -6.06
C TRP A 177 13.17 13.04 -6.42
N ARG A 178 13.21 14.36 -6.23
CA ARG A 178 14.43 15.16 -6.42
C ARG A 178 15.41 15.06 -5.26
N ALA A 179 14.94 14.60 -4.10
CA ALA A 179 15.75 14.46 -2.90
C ALA A 179 16.51 13.14 -2.83
N TYR A 180 16.25 12.21 -3.77
CA TYR A 180 16.86 10.89 -3.79
C TYR A 180 17.43 10.55 -5.17
N ALA A 181 18.56 9.85 -5.19
CA ALA A 181 19.13 9.27 -6.40
C ALA A 181 19.39 7.78 -6.19
N TRP A 182 18.95 6.96 -7.14
CA TRP A 182 19.26 5.53 -7.13
C TRP A 182 20.72 5.31 -7.53
N GLN A 183 21.39 4.43 -6.80
CA GLN A 183 22.74 3.96 -7.10
C GLN A 183 22.78 2.45 -7.06
N ALA A 184 23.50 1.85 -8.02
CA ALA A 184 23.77 0.42 -8.00
C ALA A 184 24.62 0.07 -6.78
N GLY A 185 24.38 -1.12 -6.23
CA GLY A 185 25.16 -1.66 -5.13
C GLY A 185 25.43 -3.15 -5.32
N ASP A 186 25.61 -3.86 -4.22
CA ASP A 186 25.84 -5.31 -4.22
C ASP A 186 24.55 -6.12 -4.50
N ALA A 187 24.63 -7.45 -4.39
CA ALA A 187 23.50 -8.35 -4.60
C ALA A 187 22.33 -8.17 -3.61
N THR A 188 22.52 -7.40 -2.53
CA THR A 188 21.46 -7.05 -1.57
C THR A 188 20.78 -5.71 -1.90
N THR A 189 21.30 -4.97 -2.87
CA THR A 189 20.74 -3.69 -3.30
C THR A 189 19.59 -3.92 -4.28
N LEU A 190 18.41 -3.41 -3.93
CA LEU A 190 17.21 -3.48 -4.75
C LEU A 190 17.34 -2.55 -5.97
N ASP A 191 16.64 -2.92 -7.05
CA ASP A 191 16.60 -2.11 -8.26
C ASP A 191 15.84 -0.78 -8.05
N ALA A 192 15.77 0.05 -9.10
CA ALA A 192 15.12 1.35 -9.04
C ALA A 192 13.61 1.27 -8.76
N CYS A 193 12.97 0.11 -8.98
CA CYS A 193 11.57 -0.12 -8.61
C CYS A 193 11.41 -0.67 -7.20
N ASN A 194 12.52 -0.80 -6.45
CA ASN A 194 12.56 -1.35 -5.10
C ASN A 194 12.20 -2.85 -5.05
N GLY A 195 12.65 -3.60 -6.06
CA GLY A 195 12.48 -5.05 -6.14
C GLY A 195 13.73 -5.79 -6.60
N THR A 196 13.64 -7.12 -6.62
CA THR A 196 14.66 -8.01 -7.17
C THR A 196 14.05 -9.35 -7.57
N THR A 197 14.79 -10.15 -8.35
CA THR A 197 14.38 -11.51 -8.74
C THR A 197 14.97 -12.51 -7.75
N VAL A 198 14.11 -13.35 -7.18
CA VAL A 198 14.51 -14.50 -6.35
C VAL A 198 13.80 -15.74 -6.89
N ASP A 199 14.55 -16.81 -7.07
CA ASP A 199 14.05 -18.09 -7.61
C ASP A 199 13.26 -17.93 -8.93
N GLY A 200 13.73 -17.02 -9.79
CA GLY A 200 13.13 -16.76 -11.11
C GLY A 200 11.93 -15.80 -11.10
N THR A 201 11.43 -15.42 -9.93
CA THR A 201 10.25 -14.53 -9.79
C THR A 201 10.66 -13.15 -9.29
N TYR A 202 10.26 -12.12 -10.01
CA TYR A 202 10.44 -10.73 -9.56
C TYR A 202 9.46 -10.39 -8.43
N ARG A 203 9.94 -9.67 -7.42
CA ARG A 203 9.13 -9.24 -6.29
C ARG A 203 9.63 -7.92 -5.71
N TYR A 204 8.69 -7.11 -5.22
CA TYR A 204 9.00 -5.90 -4.46
C TYR A 204 9.31 -6.24 -3.00
N TYR A 205 10.08 -5.39 -2.33
CA TYR A 205 10.36 -5.54 -0.91
C TYR A 205 10.07 -4.26 -0.15
N VAL A 206 9.48 -4.41 1.03
CA VAL A 206 9.41 -3.31 1.99
C VAL A 206 10.82 -2.98 2.50
N THR A 207 11.12 -1.70 2.67
CA THR A 207 12.40 -1.22 3.22
C THR A 207 12.15 -0.04 4.16
N ASP A 208 13.14 0.26 5.00
CA ASP A 208 13.14 1.41 5.90
C ASP A 208 13.62 2.71 5.24
N ALA A 209 13.96 2.67 3.96
CA ALA A 209 14.44 3.79 3.17
C ALA A 209 13.53 4.04 1.94
N PHE A 210 13.53 5.27 1.43
CA PHE A 210 12.83 5.63 0.19
C PHE A 210 13.13 4.63 -0.93
N PRO A 211 12.14 4.16 -1.73
CA PRO A 211 10.74 4.56 -1.78
C PRO A 211 9.82 3.72 -0.88
N TYR A 212 10.39 3.03 0.11
CA TYR A 212 9.74 2.18 1.12
C TYR A 212 9.08 0.91 0.62
N ILE A 213 8.39 0.93 -0.51
CA ILE A 213 7.64 -0.21 -1.03
C ILE A 213 7.86 -0.36 -2.55
N ILE A 214 7.37 0.59 -3.35
CA ILE A 214 7.40 0.53 -4.83
C ILE A 214 8.05 1.81 -5.35
N GLY A 215 9.07 1.66 -6.20
CA GLY A 215 9.74 2.78 -6.88
C GLY A 215 9.28 3.02 -8.32
N CYS A 216 8.72 1.99 -8.96
CA CYS A 216 8.08 2.01 -10.28
C CYS A 216 7.30 0.70 -10.45
N PHE A 217 6.40 0.64 -11.43
CA PHE A 217 5.84 -0.65 -11.83
C PHE A 217 6.82 -1.35 -12.78
N ALA A 218 7.33 -2.50 -12.35
CA ALA A 218 8.17 -3.40 -13.14
C ALA A 218 7.37 -4.14 -14.23
N GLY A 219 6.04 -4.21 -14.09
CA GLY A 219 5.12 -4.74 -15.09
C GLY A 219 4.08 -3.72 -15.57
N THR A 220 3.02 -4.22 -16.20
CA THR A 220 1.87 -3.40 -16.63
C THR A 220 0.80 -3.39 -15.52
N PRO A 221 0.52 -2.23 -14.88
CA PRO A 221 -0.48 -2.17 -13.83
C PRO A 221 -1.90 -2.39 -14.37
N ALA A 222 -2.70 -3.12 -13.60
CA ALA A 222 -4.13 -3.25 -13.81
C ALA A 222 -4.83 -1.90 -13.67
N THR A 223 -5.87 -1.70 -14.48
CA THR A 223 -6.78 -0.56 -14.33
C THR A 223 -7.67 -0.79 -13.12
N VAL A 224 -7.63 0.15 -12.18
CA VAL A 224 -8.51 0.18 -11.01
C VAL A 224 -9.63 1.20 -11.22
N THR A 225 -10.84 0.84 -10.81
CA THR A 225 -12.04 1.67 -10.93
C THR A 225 -12.72 1.81 -9.55
N GLY A 226 -13.83 2.55 -9.50
CA GLY A 226 -14.57 2.77 -8.25
C GLY A 226 -13.70 3.46 -7.18
N ASP A 227 -13.90 3.10 -5.92
CA ASP A 227 -13.20 3.70 -4.78
C ASP A 227 -11.69 3.49 -4.86
N ALA A 228 -11.27 2.33 -5.35
CA ALA A 228 -9.86 1.92 -5.47
C ALA A 228 -9.08 2.76 -6.49
N GLY A 229 -9.77 3.26 -7.52
CA GLY A 229 -9.22 4.10 -8.59
C GLY A 229 -9.59 5.58 -8.48
N ARG A 230 -10.17 6.02 -7.36
CA ARG A 230 -10.55 7.43 -7.18
C ARG A 230 -9.31 8.33 -7.36
N PRO A 231 -9.39 9.36 -8.22
CA PRO A 231 -8.29 10.30 -8.36
C PRO A 231 -7.96 10.93 -7.01
N MET A 232 -6.66 10.98 -6.70
CA MET A 232 -6.17 11.84 -5.63
C MET A 232 -5.87 13.20 -6.23
N PRO A 233 -6.72 14.22 -5.98
CA PRO A 233 -6.49 15.53 -6.55
C PRO A 233 -5.17 16.08 -6.00
N PRO A 234 -4.28 16.60 -6.84
CA PRO A 234 -3.28 17.58 -6.38
C PRO A 234 -4.08 18.72 -5.75
N MET A 235 -3.89 19.00 -4.46
CA MET A 235 -4.88 19.81 -3.74
C MET A 235 -4.95 21.26 -4.25
N GLY A 236 -6.19 21.70 -4.42
CA GLY A 236 -6.56 23.09 -4.72
C GLY A 236 -8.01 23.46 -4.39
N ARG A 237 -8.73 22.73 -3.51
CA ARG A 237 -10.01 23.18 -2.94
C ARG A 237 -10.49 22.30 -1.77
N PRO A 238 -11.13 22.87 -0.72
CA PRO A 238 -11.78 22.08 0.33
C PRO A 238 -12.92 21.26 -0.28
N VAL A 239 -12.94 19.96 0.00
CA VAL A 239 -14.13 19.13 -0.24
C VAL A 239 -15.18 19.58 0.77
N ALA A 240 -16.36 19.98 0.28
CA ALA A 240 -17.48 20.37 1.13
C ALA A 240 -17.85 19.20 2.08
N ALA A 241 -18.15 19.53 3.33
CA ALA A 241 -18.62 18.56 4.31
C ALA A 241 -19.84 17.80 3.76
N VAL A 242 -19.70 16.50 3.56
CA VAL A 242 -20.83 15.62 3.25
C VAL A 242 -21.64 15.47 4.54
N THR A 243 -22.86 15.99 4.52
CA THR A 243 -23.85 15.82 5.58
C THR A 243 -24.14 14.33 5.80
N THR A 244 -24.19 13.94 7.08
CA THR A 244 -24.56 12.62 7.58
C THR A 244 -25.80 12.07 6.90
N ALA A 245 -25.62 11.11 5.99
CA ALA A 245 -26.65 10.15 5.64
C ALA A 245 -26.66 9.05 6.71
N ALA A 246 -27.85 8.68 7.16
CA ALA A 246 -28.06 7.69 8.20
C ALA A 246 -27.41 6.34 7.82
N ILE A 247 -26.61 5.82 8.75
CA ILE A 247 -25.96 4.51 8.66
C ILE A 247 -27.04 3.45 8.84
N THR A 248 -27.39 2.74 7.78
CA THR A 248 -28.14 1.49 7.87
C THR A 248 -27.13 0.37 8.14
N ALA A 249 -27.31 -0.35 9.24
CA ALA A 249 -26.48 -1.51 9.59
C ALA A 249 -26.52 -2.55 8.46
N ALA A 250 -25.36 -2.83 7.85
CA ALA A 250 -25.17 -3.95 6.93
C ALA A 250 -25.04 -5.27 7.72
N PRO A 251 -25.48 -6.40 7.17
CA PRO A 251 -25.57 -7.66 7.88
C PRO A 251 -24.19 -8.24 8.23
N THR A 252 -24.13 -8.90 9.37
CA THR A 252 -22.99 -9.66 9.89
C THR A 252 -22.90 -11.04 9.23
N THR A 253 -21.93 -11.24 8.33
CA THR A 253 -21.28 -12.51 7.89
C THR A 253 -20.45 -12.19 6.64
N SER A 254 -19.27 -12.71 6.32
CA SER A 254 -18.50 -13.89 6.72
C SER A 254 -17.06 -13.65 6.23
N THR A 255 -16.04 -13.91 7.05
CA THR A 255 -14.64 -13.95 6.59
C THR A 255 -14.44 -15.24 5.79
N THR A 256 -14.32 -15.16 4.46
CA THR A 256 -13.85 -16.32 3.69
C THR A 256 -12.33 -16.27 3.67
N THR A 257 -11.69 -17.20 4.38
CA THR A 257 -10.25 -17.44 4.22
C THR A 257 -10.05 -18.04 2.83
N ALA A 258 -9.73 -17.20 1.84
CA ALA A 258 -9.32 -17.71 0.53
C ALA A 258 -7.86 -18.12 0.61
N PHE A 259 -7.63 -19.41 0.36
CA PHE A 259 -6.32 -19.91 0.01
C PHE A 259 -6.15 -19.67 -1.47
N CYS A 260 -5.09 -18.98 -1.82
CA CYS A 260 -4.67 -18.94 -3.19
C CYS A 260 -3.34 -19.69 -3.22
N ASP A 261 -3.31 -20.76 -4.00
CA ASP A 261 -2.10 -21.53 -4.22
C ASP A 261 -1.34 -20.87 -5.37
N LEU A 262 -0.37 -20.03 -5.03
CA LEU A 262 0.64 -19.58 -5.99
C LEU A 262 1.62 -20.74 -6.14
N ALA A 263 1.61 -21.37 -7.31
CA ALA A 263 2.54 -22.44 -7.67
C ALA A 263 3.99 -21.92 -7.78
#